data_AF-A0A7G3ZD94-F1
#
_entry.id   AF-A0A7G3ZD94-F1
#
_cell.length_a   1.000
_cell.length_b   1.000
_cell.length_c   1.000
_cell.angle_alpha   90.00
_cell.angle_beta   90.00
_cell.angle_gamma   90.00
#
_symmetry.space_group_name_H-M   'P 1'
#
loop_
_entity.id
_entity.type
_entity.pdbx_description
1 polymer ?
#
loop_
_entity_poly.entity_id
_entity_poly.type
_entity_poly.pdbx_seq_one_letter_code
_entity_poly.pdbx_strand_id
1 'polypeptide(L)'
;MGGPPSAKTYMGWWGHMGSPVQKGITSYAVSPYAQKPLAGAANAAVFNLFRRFKSQVLYVAIPAGIYWAWWVNSRDYNEYLYTKAGREELERVNV
;
A
#
# COMPACT_ATOMS: atom_id res chain seq x y z
N MET A 1 40.11 2.62 -22.09
CA MET A 1 39.14 2.46 -23.19
C MET A 1 37.76 2.67 -22.61
N GLY A 2 37.12 3.83 -22.86
CA GLY A 2 35.76 4.09 -22.43
C GLY A 2 34.77 3.35 -23.33
N GLY A 3 33.72 2.76 -22.74
CA GLY A 3 32.65 2.11 -23.50
C GLY A 3 31.91 3.08 -24.45
N PRO A 4 31.00 2.57 -25.28
CA PRO A 4 30.23 3.40 -26.20
C PRO A 4 29.47 4.51 -25.44
N PRO A 5 29.29 5.69 -26.05
CA PRO A 5 28.53 6.77 -25.43
C PRO A 5 27.12 6.31 -25.04
N SER A 6 26.70 6.63 -23.82
CA SER A 6 25.36 6.32 -23.31
C SER A 6 24.42 7.53 -23.44
N ALA A 7 23.13 7.25 -23.62
CA ALA A 7 22.09 8.27 -23.70
C ALA A 7 21.92 9.02 -22.36
N LYS A 8 21.36 10.23 -22.42
CA LYS A 8 21.02 11.00 -21.22
C LYS A 8 19.87 10.32 -20.47
N THR A 9 20.00 10.23 -19.14
CA THR A 9 19.01 9.66 -18.22
C THR A 9 18.65 10.68 -17.14
N TYR A 10 17.56 10.42 -16.41
CA TYR A 10 17.15 11.25 -15.27
C TYR A 10 17.92 10.94 -13.96
N MET A 11 18.88 10.00 -14.00
CA MET A 11 19.64 9.57 -12.83
C MET A 11 21.07 9.21 -13.23
N GLY A 12 22.05 9.80 -12.54
CA GLY A 12 23.47 9.48 -12.68
C GLY A 12 23.97 8.50 -11.61
N TRP A 13 25.19 8.73 -11.10
CA TRP A 13 25.82 7.92 -10.05
C TRP A 13 26.28 8.80 -8.87
N TRP A 14 26.91 8.20 -7.86
CA TRP A 14 27.55 8.93 -6.76
C TRP A 14 28.51 10.00 -7.30
N GLY A 15 28.31 11.24 -6.87
CA GLY A 15 29.08 12.40 -7.36
C GLY A 15 28.47 13.15 -8.55
N HIS A 16 27.49 12.57 -9.27
CA HIS A 16 26.84 13.24 -10.42
C HIS A 16 25.38 12.79 -10.63
N MET A 17 24.59 12.78 -9.55
CA MET A 17 23.25 12.17 -9.51
C MET A 17 22.22 12.78 -10.46
N GLY A 18 22.41 14.04 -10.90
CA GLY A 18 21.47 14.78 -11.74
C GLY A 18 20.46 15.63 -10.96
N SER A 19 20.61 15.75 -9.64
CA SER A 19 19.80 16.62 -8.81
C SER A 19 20.19 18.10 -8.95
N PRO A 20 19.31 19.05 -8.59
CA PRO A 20 19.68 20.45 -8.42
C PRO A 20 20.88 20.62 -7.48
N VAL A 21 21.64 21.70 -7.69
CA VAL A 21 22.78 22.04 -6.83
C VAL A 21 22.27 22.39 -5.43
N GLN A 22 22.86 21.77 -4.40
CA GLN A 22 22.53 22.02 -2.99
C GLN A 22 23.67 22.79 -2.33
N LYS A 23 23.37 23.88 -1.62
CA LYS A 23 24.33 24.69 -0.87
C LYS A 23 23.71 25.17 0.44
N GLY A 24 24.48 25.12 1.53
CA GLY A 24 24.05 25.61 2.85
C GLY A 24 23.25 24.62 3.70
N ILE A 25 23.09 23.37 3.25
CA ILE A 25 22.43 22.30 4.02
C ILE A 25 23.51 21.51 4.76
N THR A 26 23.39 21.41 6.08
CA THR A 26 24.28 20.59 6.92
C THR A 26 23.49 19.47 7.56
N SER A 27 23.93 18.23 7.37
CA SER A 27 23.33 17.03 7.96
C SER A 27 24.19 16.51 9.11
N TYR A 28 23.54 16.05 10.17
CA TYR A 28 24.18 15.45 11.33
C TYR A 28 23.63 14.04 11.55
N ALA A 29 24.50 13.11 11.95
CA ALA A 29 24.14 11.74 12.25
C ALA A 29 24.95 11.24 13.46
N VAL A 30 24.37 10.32 14.22
CA VAL A 30 25.04 9.63 15.34
C VAL A 30 25.30 8.19 14.92
N SER A 31 26.49 7.65 15.23
CA SER A 31 26.82 6.25 14.96
C SER A 31 25.76 5.31 15.55
N PRO A 32 25.24 4.33 14.79
CA PRO A 32 24.24 3.38 15.30
C PRO A 32 24.71 2.61 16.54
N TYR A 33 26.02 2.35 16.67
CA TYR A 33 26.60 1.68 17.84
C TYR A 33 26.59 2.55 19.12
N ALA A 34 26.40 3.86 18.98
CA ALA A 34 26.26 4.78 20.10
C ALA A 34 24.79 5.05 20.47
N GLN A 35 23.83 4.46 19.74
CA GLN A 35 22.40 4.60 19.99
C GLN A 35 21.83 3.36 20.68
N LYS A 36 20.74 3.54 21.42
CA LYS A 36 19.94 2.41 21.93
C LYS A 36 19.05 1.89 20.80
N PRO A 37 19.21 0.64 20.33
CA PRO A 37 18.38 0.11 19.26
C PRO A 37 16.91 0.08 19.71
N LEU A 38 15.99 0.47 18.82
CA LEU A 38 14.55 0.48 19.06
C LEU A 38 14.09 1.37 20.24
N ALA A 39 14.92 2.34 20.66
CA ALA A 39 14.51 3.31 21.67
C ALA A 39 13.23 4.04 21.23
N GLY A 40 12.20 4.01 22.08
CA GLY A 40 10.90 4.62 21.79
C GLY A 40 10.02 3.85 20.81
N ALA A 41 10.44 2.68 20.33
CA ALA A 41 9.69 1.89 19.35
C ALA A 41 8.29 1.51 19.87
N ALA A 42 8.14 1.13 21.14
CA ALA A 42 6.83 0.76 21.70
C ALA A 42 5.84 1.95 21.72
N ASN A 43 6.30 3.13 22.15
CA ASN A 43 5.45 4.33 22.17
C ASN A 43 5.09 4.80 20.74
N ALA A 44 6.07 4.79 19.83
CA ALA A 44 5.85 5.11 18.42
C ALA A 44 4.94 4.07 17.73
N ALA A 45 5.10 2.78 18.04
CA ALA A 45 4.32 1.70 17.43
C ALA A 45 2.85 1.75 17.82
N VAL A 46 2.49 2.32 18.96
CA VAL A 46 1.07 2.45 19.34
C VAL A 46 0.50 3.75 18.80
N PHE A 47 1.04 4.90 19.21
CA PHE A 47 0.41 6.19 18.92
C PHE A 47 0.66 6.66 17.48
N ASN A 48 1.91 6.53 16.99
CA ASN A 48 2.24 6.99 15.65
C ASN A 48 1.67 6.05 14.58
N LEU A 49 1.64 4.74 14.83
CA LEU A 49 1.00 3.79 13.91
C LEU A 49 -0.49 4.07 13.79
N PHE A 50 -1.21 4.20 14.91
CA PHE A 50 -2.64 4.49 14.87
C PHE A 50 -2.94 5.82 14.18
N ARG A 51 -2.15 6.86 14.45
CA ARG A 51 -2.26 8.16 13.77
C ARG A 51 -2.14 8.01 12.25
N ARG A 52 -1.15 7.23 11.77
CA ARG A 52 -0.95 6.98 10.33
C ARG A 52 -2.08 6.14 9.73
N PHE A 53 -2.52 5.10 10.43
CA PHE A 53 -3.61 4.23 10.01
C PHE A 53 -4.94 4.99 9.90
N LYS A 54 -5.28 5.79 10.92
CA LYS A 54 -6.53 6.57 10.95
C LYS A 54 -6.70 7.48 9.72
N SER A 55 -5.62 8.08 9.23
CA SER A 55 -5.67 8.95 8.05
C SER A 55 -5.89 8.20 6.74
N GLN A 56 -5.67 6.89 6.70
CA GLN A 56 -5.70 6.09 5.48
C GLN A 56 -6.80 5.03 5.47
N VAL A 57 -7.28 4.61 6.64
CA VAL A 57 -8.19 3.47 6.80
C VAL A 57 -9.45 3.60 5.94
N LEU A 58 -10.02 4.81 5.80
CA LEU A 58 -11.26 4.99 5.03
C LEU A 58 -11.06 4.77 3.53
N TYR A 59 -9.88 5.08 2.98
CA TYR A 59 -9.58 4.82 1.57
C TYR A 59 -9.45 3.32 1.26
N VAL A 60 -9.24 2.49 2.28
CA VAL A 60 -9.13 1.03 2.11
C VAL A 60 -10.40 0.34 2.55
N ALA A 61 -10.92 0.67 3.72
CA ALA A 61 -12.06 0.03 4.35
C ALA A 61 -13.36 0.27 3.57
N ILE A 62 -13.57 1.45 2.99
CA ILE A 62 -14.79 1.74 2.22
C ILE A 62 -14.80 0.90 0.93
N PRO A 63 -13.78 0.94 0.05
CA PRO A 63 -13.76 0.08 -1.13
C PRO A 63 -13.83 -1.41 -0.77
N ALA A 64 -13.05 -1.86 0.22
CA ALA A 64 -13.07 -3.26 0.65
C ALA A 64 -14.47 -3.67 1.15
N GLY A 65 -15.14 -2.81 1.92
CA GLY A 65 -16.49 -3.06 2.42
C GLY A 65 -17.53 -3.16 1.30
N ILE A 66 -17.45 -2.30 0.29
CA ILE A 66 -18.34 -2.34 -0.89
C ILE A 66 -18.18 -3.67 -1.63
N TYR A 67 -16.95 -4.06 -1.96
CA TYR A 67 -16.69 -5.33 -2.66
C TYR A 67 -17.08 -6.54 -1.83
N TRP A 68 -16.84 -6.49 -0.52
CA TRP A 68 -17.20 -7.59 0.38
C TRP A 68 -18.72 -7.76 0.47
N ALA A 69 -19.48 -6.67 0.60
CA ALA A 69 -20.94 -6.72 0.62
C ALA A 69 -21.51 -7.25 -0.71
N TRP A 70 -20.96 -6.81 -1.84
CA TRP A 70 -21.36 -7.31 -3.16
C TRP A 70 -21.07 -8.81 -3.32
N TRP A 71 -19.89 -9.25 -2.89
CA TRP A 71 -19.52 -10.66 -2.92
C TRP A 71 -20.44 -11.52 -2.07
N VAL A 72 -20.68 -11.14 -0.81
CA VAL A 72 -21.57 -11.89 0.10
C VAL A 72 -22.96 -12.00 -0.49
N ASN A 73 -23.54 -10.90 -0.99
CA ASN A 73 -24.87 -10.93 -1.61
C ASN A 73 -24.92 -11.86 -2.83
N SER A 74 -23.90 -11.82 -3.69
CA SER A 74 -23.84 -12.64 -4.90
C SER A 74 -23.65 -14.12 -4.58
N ARG A 75 -22.79 -14.43 -3.61
CA ARG A 75 -22.56 -15.79 -3.12
C ARG A 75 -23.83 -16.39 -2.51
N ASP A 76 -24.49 -15.65 -1.62
CA ASP A 76 -25.67 -16.15 -0.91
C ASP A 76 -26.86 -16.30 -1.87
N TYR A 77 -27.00 -15.39 -2.85
CA TYR A 77 -27.99 -15.52 -3.91
C TYR A 77 -27.71 -16.73 -4.81
N ASN A 78 -26.43 -16.95 -5.18
CA ASN A 78 -26.04 -18.12 -5.95
C ASN A 78 -26.36 -19.42 -5.19
N GLU A 79 -26.02 -19.49 -3.90
CA GLU A 79 -26.34 -20.63 -3.05
C GLU A 79 -27.87 -20.88 -2.99
N TYR A 80 -28.67 -19.82 -2.82
CA TYR A 80 -30.12 -19.90 -2.84
C TYR A 80 -30.67 -20.47 -4.17
N LEU A 81 -30.18 -20.00 -5.32
CA LEU A 81 -30.64 -20.47 -6.64
C LEU A 81 -30.47 -21.98 -6.82
N TYR A 82 -29.40 -22.56 -6.24
CA TYR A 82 -29.13 -24.00 -6.31
C TYR A 82 -29.79 -24.81 -5.17
N THR A 83 -30.64 -24.19 -4.35
CA THR A 83 -31.51 -24.93 -3.40
C THR A 83 -32.79 -25.42 -4.07
N LYS A 84 -33.55 -26.28 -3.37
CA LYS A 84 -34.89 -26.68 -3.83
C LYS A 84 -35.85 -25.49 -3.91
N ALA A 85 -35.74 -24.51 -3.01
CA ALA A 85 -36.62 -23.35 -2.95
C ALA A 85 -36.37 -22.37 -4.12
N GLY A 86 -35.12 -22.24 -4.57
CA GLY A 86 -34.74 -21.32 -5.65
C GLY A 86 -34.86 -21.90 -7.07
N ARG A 87 -35.31 -23.15 -7.24
CA ARG A 87 -35.30 -23.84 -8.55
C ARG A 87 -36.10 -23.11 -9.63
N GLU A 88 -37.31 -22.65 -9.32
CA GLU A 88 -38.16 -21.92 -10.28
C GLU A 88 -37.50 -20.61 -10.73
N GLU A 89 -36.83 -19.93 -9.79
CA GLU A 89 -36.10 -18.70 -10.07
C GLU A 89 -34.83 -18.94 -10.89
N LEU A 90 -34.11 -20.03 -10.62
CA LEU A 90 -32.96 -20.47 -11.42
C LEU A 90 -33.36 -20.78 -12.86
N GLU A 91 -34.44 -21.55 -13.06
CA GLU A 91 -34.95 -21.86 -14.40
C GLU A 91 -35.36 -20.60 -15.17
N ARG A 92 -35.87 -19.56 -14.49
CA ARG A 92 -36.21 -18.26 -15.10
C ARG A 92 -34.98 -17.45 -15.53
N VAL A 93 -33.91 -17.43 -14.73
CA VAL A 93 -32.74 -16.56 -14.97
C VAL A 93 -31.62 -17.22 -15.78
N ASN A 94 -31.70 -18.53 -16.00
CA ASN A 94 -30.73 -19.33 -16.76
C ASN A 94 -31.11 -19.55 -18.24
N VAL A 95 -32.23 -18.97 -18.69
CA VAL A 95 -32.69 -18.93 -20.08
C VAL A 95 -32.35 -17.58 -20.69
#